data_AF-F5L6W4-F1
#
_entry.id   AF-F5L6W4-F1
#
_cell.length_a   1.000
_cell.length_b   1.000
_cell.length_c   1.000
_cell.angle_alpha   90.00
_cell.angle_beta   90.00
_cell.angle_gamma   90.00
#
_symmetry.space_group_name_H-M   'P 1'
#
loop_
_entity.id
_entity.type
_entity.pdbx_description
1 polymer ?
#
loop_
_entity_poly.entity_id
_entity_poly.type
_entity_poly.pdbx_seq_one_letter_code
_entity_poly.pdbx_strand_id
1 'polypeptide(L)'
;MELSKKVWKRFVQEGVLDSARLSKRIAESWYRCRKAGVNPYSGEGREILSHHHLSDRKERHKALLNVASPFIDQLYKNIKGSGSIVLLIDPEGYVLKMKGDPPILQMAQNINFVEGVKWTEEEVGTNAIGTSLHTGEPIMVVGAEHYALASQHWTCAAAPIRDQQGNILGVLDVSGPRREDG
;
A
#
# COMPACT_ATOMS: atom_id res chain seq x y z
N MET A 1 2.14 0.83 20.54
CA MET A 1 3.31 1.03 19.65
C MET A 1 4.39 -0.05 19.78
N GLU A 2 4.95 -0.35 20.97
CA GLU A 2 5.91 -1.46 21.13
C GLU A 2 5.31 -2.86 20.94
N LEU A 3 4.03 -3.01 21.27
CA LEU A 3 3.35 -4.30 21.28
C LEU A 3 3.30 -4.93 19.88
N SER A 4 3.01 -4.13 18.85
CA SER A 4 2.94 -4.60 17.46
C SER A 4 4.32 -5.00 16.92
N LYS A 5 5.40 -4.26 17.27
CA LYS A 5 6.78 -4.64 16.91
C LYS A 5 7.22 -5.97 17.55
N LYS A 6 6.86 -6.21 18.82
CA LYS A 6 7.16 -7.49 19.51
C LYS A 6 6.38 -8.65 18.88
N VAL A 7 5.10 -8.46 18.56
CA VAL A 7 4.26 -9.46 17.87
C VAL A 7 4.80 -9.76 16.47
N TRP A 8 5.16 -8.72 15.71
CA TRP A 8 5.78 -8.85 14.39
C TRP A 8 7.07 -9.67 14.44
N LYS A 9 8.00 -9.31 15.34
CA LYS A 9 9.29 -9.99 15.46
C LYS A 9 9.11 -11.47 15.77
N ARG A 10 8.22 -11.79 16.70
CA ARG A 10 7.90 -13.18 17.05
C ARG A 10 7.30 -13.95 15.86
N PHE A 11 6.37 -13.34 15.14
CA PHE A 11 5.77 -14.00 13.97
C PHE A 11 6.80 -14.25 12.87
N VAL A 12 7.64 -13.27 12.55
CA VAL A 12 8.67 -13.40 11.51
C VAL A 12 9.72 -14.46 11.87
N GLN A 13 10.10 -14.56 13.15
CA GLN A 13 11.15 -15.49 13.60
C GLN A 13 10.62 -16.91 13.86
N GLU A 14 9.47 -17.02 14.52
CA GLU A 14 8.95 -18.30 15.04
C GLU A 14 7.74 -18.80 14.25
N GLY A 15 7.08 -17.93 13.48
CA GLY A 15 5.81 -18.25 12.83
C GLY A 15 4.60 -18.27 13.75
N VAL A 16 4.78 -17.87 15.00
CA VAL A 16 3.74 -17.90 16.03
C VAL A 16 3.05 -16.55 16.07
N LEU A 17 1.74 -16.56 15.82
CA LEU A 17 0.91 -15.37 15.87
C LEU A 17 0.05 -15.36 17.13
N ASP A 18 0.16 -14.29 17.93
CA ASP A 18 -0.83 -13.99 18.97
C ASP A 18 -1.96 -13.16 18.35
N SER A 19 -2.93 -13.84 17.75
CA SER A 19 -4.04 -13.21 17.00
C SER A 19 -4.95 -12.35 17.86
N ALA A 20 -4.91 -12.47 19.19
CA ALA A 20 -5.67 -11.61 20.10
C ALA A 20 -5.20 -10.14 20.07
N ARG A 21 -4.01 -9.88 19.50
CA ARG A 21 -3.36 -8.55 19.50
C ARG A 21 -3.33 -7.87 18.12
N LEU A 22 -3.89 -8.50 17.10
CA LEU A 22 -3.94 -7.98 15.73
C LEU A 22 -5.35 -8.13 15.17
N SER A 23 -5.72 -7.24 14.24
CA SER A 23 -6.95 -7.49 13.48
C SER A 23 -6.80 -8.77 12.65
N LYS A 24 -7.91 -9.50 12.50
CA LYS A 24 -7.96 -10.75 11.72
C LYS A 24 -7.40 -10.57 10.31
N ARG A 25 -7.68 -9.44 9.66
CA ARG A 25 -7.20 -9.14 8.30
C ARG A 25 -5.67 -9.02 8.23
N ILE A 26 -5.05 -8.37 9.21
CA ILE A 26 -3.58 -8.25 9.29
C ILE A 26 -2.96 -9.63 9.57
N ALA A 27 -3.53 -10.38 10.51
CA ALA A 27 -3.11 -11.73 10.82
C ALA A 27 -3.10 -12.65 9.58
N GLU A 28 -4.20 -12.66 8.82
CA GLU A 28 -4.34 -13.46 7.60
C GLU A 28 -3.37 -12.99 6.50
N SER A 29 -3.19 -11.68 6.35
CA SER A 29 -2.22 -11.09 5.41
C SER A 29 -0.79 -11.53 5.72
N TRP A 30 -0.38 -11.50 6.99
CA TRP A 30 0.95 -11.95 7.40
C TRP A 30 1.19 -13.43 7.09
N TYR A 31 0.18 -14.27 7.27
CA TYR A 31 0.26 -15.68 6.87
C TYR A 31 0.42 -15.83 5.35
N ARG A 32 -0.30 -15.04 4.54
CA ARG A 32 -0.14 -15.05 3.07
C ARG A 32 1.25 -14.60 2.66
N CYS A 33 1.77 -13.50 3.21
CA CYS A 33 3.13 -13.02 2.94
C CYS A 33 4.20 -14.05 3.31
N ARG A 34 4.08 -14.68 4.48
CA ARG A 34 5.00 -15.73 4.91
C ARG A 34 4.94 -16.95 3.98
N LYS A 35 3.74 -17.37 3.59
CA LYS A 35 3.53 -18.49 2.65
C LYS A 35 4.10 -18.18 1.26
N ALA A 36 4.01 -16.94 0.82
CA ALA A 36 4.58 -16.46 -0.45
C ALA A 36 6.11 -16.26 -0.40
N GLY A 37 6.76 -16.45 0.75
CA GLY A 37 8.21 -16.31 0.89
C GLY A 37 8.69 -14.86 0.85
N VAL A 38 7.80 -13.89 1.14
CA VAL A 38 8.18 -12.48 1.21
C VAL A 38 9.21 -12.30 2.30
N ASN A 39 10.32 -11.61 1.99
CA ASN A 39 11.33 -11.27 2.97
C ASN A 39 10.87 -10.07 3.82
N PRO A 40 10.62 -10.26 5.14
CA PRO A 40 10.14 -9.21 6.03
C PRO A 40 11.20 -8.16 6.38
N TYR A 41 12.48 -8.43 6.12
CA TYR A 41 13.58 -7.51 6.39
C TYR A 41 13.94 -6.61 5.19
N SER A 42 13.31 -6.85 4.03
CA SER A 42 13.31 -5.97 2.86
C SER A 42 11.90 -5.41 2.66
N GLY A 43 11.45 -5.24 1.41
CA GLY A 43 10.06 -4.94 1.07
C GLY A 43 9.89 -3.63 0.31
N GLU A 44 10.98 -3.06 -0.18
CA GLU A 44 10.93 -2.04 -1.22
C GLU A 44 10.33 -2.63 -2.50
N GLY A 45 9.64 -1.80 -3.27
CA GLY A 45 9.13 -2.21 -4.58
C GLY A 45 10.25 -2.70 -5.50
N ARG A 46 10.04 -3.87 -6.12
CA ARG A 46 11.12 -4.62 -6.80
C ARG A 46 11.46 -4.10 -8.20
N GLU A 47 10.44 -3.75 -8.97
CA GLU A 47 10.58 -3.35 -10.36
C GLU A 47 9.84 -2.04 -10.59
N ILE A 48 10.56 -1.08 -11.17
CA ILE A 48 9.97 0.16 -11.69
C ILE A 48 9.77 -0.05 -13.19
N LEU A 49 8.51 -0.04 -13.63
CA LEU A 49 8.21 -0.14 -15.05
C LEU A 49 8.91 0.96 -15.86
N SER A 50 9.36 0.60 -17.06
CA SER A 50 9.83 1.60 -18.03
C SER A 50 8.72 2.59 -18.36
N HIS A 51 9.09 3.78 -18.84
CA HIS A 51 8.11 4.80 -19.21
C HIS A 51 7.10 4.29 -20.25
N HIS A 52 7.55 3.49 -21.22
CA HIS A 52 6.69 2.87 -22.23
C HIS A 52 5.69 1.89 -21.58
N HIS A 53 6.15 0.97 -20.74
CA HIS A 53 5.27 0.00 -20.09
C HIS A 53 4.26 0.67 -19.14
N LEU A 54 4.68 1.72 -18.42
CA LEU A 54 3.75 2.51 -17.61
C LEU A 54 2.74 3.26 -18.47
N SER A 55 3.14 3.82 -19.61
CA SER A 55 2.24 4.48 -20.56
C SER A 55 1.19 3.50 -21.11
N ASP A 56 1.61 2.32 -21.55
CA ASP A 56 0.68 1.27 -22.04
C ASP A 56 -0.28 0.82 -20.94
N ARG A 57 0.22 0.69 -19.71
CA ARG A 57 -0.61 0.36 -18.53
C ARG A 57 -1.64 1.45 -18.26
N LYS A 58 -1.25 2.72 -18.32
CA LYS A 58 -2.14 3.88 -18.15
C LYS A 58 -3.20 3.93 -19.25
N GLU A 59 -2.84 3.67 -20.50
CA GLU A 59 -3.81 3.65 -21.62
C GLU A 59 -4.82 2.52 -21.45
N ARG A 60 -4.39 1.32 -21.02
CA ARG A 60 -5.32 0.21 -20.69
C ARG A 60 -6.32 0.55 -19.58
N HIS A 61 -5.94 1.42 -18.64
CA HIS A 61 -6.78 1.84 -17.51
C HIS A 61 -7.28 3.28 -17.64
N LYS A 62 -7.35 3.81 -18.86
CA LYS A 62 -7.69 5.20 -19.13
C LYS A 62 -9.07 5.61 -18.62
N ALA A 63 -10.06 4.72 -18.70
CA ALA A 63 -11.40 4.99 -18.17
C ALA A 63 -11.36 5.26 -16.65
N LEU A 64 -10.66 4.40 -15.89
CA LEU A 64 -10.45 4.60 -14.46
C LEU A 64 -9.70 5.91 -14.19
N LEU A 65 -8.59 6.15 -14.90
CA LEU A 65 -7.78 7.36 -14.74
C LEU A 65 -8.56 8.64 -15.00
N ASN A 66 -9.38 8.66 -16.06
CA ASN A 66 -10.21 9.80 -16.42
C ASN A 66 -11.24 10.13 -15.34
N VAL A 67 -11.88 9.09 -14.77
CA VAL A 67 -12.88 9.26 -13.72
C VAL A 67 -12.24 9.61 -12.38
N ALA A 68 -11.17 8.93 -11.98
CA ALA A 68 -10.56 9.07 -10.65
C ALA A 68 -9.63 10.29 -10.54
N SER A 69 -9.02 10.75 -11.64
CA SER A 69 -8.04 11.85 -11.60
C SER A 69 -8.58 13.14 -10.97
N PRO A 70 -9.78 13.65 -11.30
CA PRO A 70 -10.33 14.82 -10.64
C PRO A 70 -10.47 14.66 -9.11
N PHE A 71 -10.84 13.46 -8.64
CA PHE A 71 -10.98 13.18 -7.21
C PHE A 71 -9.63 13.11 -6.51
N ILE A 72 -8.62 12.48 -7.13
CA ILE A 72 -7.24 12.47 -6.62
C ILE A 72 -6.71 13.90 -6.51
N ASP A 73 -6.97 14.72 -7.53
CA ASP A 73 -6.55 16.11 -7.56
C ASP A 73 -7.23 16.93 -6.45
N GLN A 74 -8.52 16.68 -6.20
CA GLN A 74 -9.26 17.34 -5.12
C GLN A 74 -8.82 16.85 -3.72
N LEU A 75 -8.62 15.55 -3.54
CA LEU A 75 -8.12 14.97 -2.30
C LEU A 75 -6.72 15.50 -1.98
N TYR A 76 -5.82 15.57 -2.97
CA TYR A 76 -4.51 16.17 -2.79
C TYR A 76 -4.62 17.63 -2.33
N LYS A 77 -5.49 18.45 -2.94
CA LYS A 77 -5.71 19.84 -2.49
C LYS A 77 -6.12 19.92 -1.02
N ASN A 78 -6.95 19.00 -0.55
CA ASN A 78 -7.43 18.97 0.83
C ASN A 78 -6.35 18.53 1.82
N ILE A 79 -5.42 17.66 1.42
CA ILE A 79 -4.35 17.15 2.29
C ILE A 79 -3.00 17.83 2.05
N LYS A 80 -2.94 18.83 1.19
CA LYS A 80 -1.71 19.58 0.90
C LYS A 80 -1.14 20.18 2.19
N GLY A 81 0.17 20.03 2.40
CA GLY A 81 0.86 20.44 3.62
C GLY A 81 0.74 19.47 4.80
N SER A 82 -0.06 18.40 4.69
CA SER A 82 -0.19 17.40 5.76
C SER A 82 0.97 16.40 5.86
N GLY A 83 1.83 16.36 4.82
CA GLY A 83 2.87 15.35 4.66
C GLY A 83 2.38 14.01 4.09
N SER A 84 1.23 13.99 3.41
CA SER A 84 0.62 12.76 2.87
C SER A 84 0.70 12.68 1.33
N ILE A 85 0.64 11.46 0.79
CA ILE A 85 0.51 11.13 -0.63
C ILE A 85 -0.83 10.45 -0.91
N VAL A 86 -1.41 10.75 -2.07
CA VAL A 86 -2.59 10.04 -2.62
C VAL A 86 -2.14 9.27 -3.85
N LEU A 87 -2.56 8.01 -3.96
CA LEU A 87 -2.21 7.15 -5.09
C LEU A 87 -3.45 6.48 -5.68
N LEU A 88 -3.39 6.24 -6.98
CA LEU A 88 -4.32 5.40 -7.71
C LEU A 88 -3.56 4.19 -8.23
N ILE A 89 -4.08 3.02 -7.93
CA ILE A 89 -3.50 1.73 -8.24
C ILE A 89 -4.47 0.94 -9.11
N ASP A 90 -3.96 0.19 -10.08
CA ASP A 90 -4.77 -0.69 -10.91
C ASP A 90 -5.03 -2.07 -10.25
N PRO A 91 -5.87 -2.94 -10.84
CA PRO A 91 -6.24 -4.22 -10.24
C PRO A 91 -5.08 -5.22 -10.06
N GLU A 92 -3.96 -5.04 -10.76
CA GLU A 92 -2.76 -5.88 -10.61
C GLU A 92 -1.76 -5.29 -9.61
N GLY A 93 -2.10 -4.17 -8.96
CA GLY A 93 -1.31 -3.56 -7.90
C GLY A 93 -0.27 -2.55 -8.38
N TYR A 94 -0.26 -2.15 -9.66
CA TYR A 94 0.67 -1.10 -10.11
C TYR A 94 0.14 0.29 -9.81
N VAL A 95 1.00 1.14 -9.26
CA VAL A 95 0.70 2.56 -9.06
C VAL A 95 0.61 3.26 -10.43
N LEU A 96 -0.58 3.72 -10.79
CA LEU A 96 -0.83 4.46 -12.02
C LEU A 96 -0.58 5.95 -11.86
N LYS A 97 -1.00 6.54 -10.74
CA LYS A 97 -0.91 7.98 -10.51
C LYS A 97 -0.63 8.25 -9.05
N MET A 98 0.23 9.22 -8.75
CA MET A 98 0.42 9.69 -7.37
C MET A 98 0.47 11.21 -7.27
N LYS A 99 0.05 11.76 -6.13
CA LYS A 99 0.17 13.18 -5.78
C LYS A 99 0.54 13.36 -4.32
N GLY A 100 1.53 14.19 -4.05
CA GLY A 100 1.93 14.61 -2.70
C GLY A 100 2.94 15.74 -2.77
N ASP A 101 3.31 16.25 -1.60
CA ASP A 101 4.31 17.31 -1.52
C ASP A 101 5.73 16.75 -1.70
N PRO A 102 6.70 17.55 -2.17
CA PRO A 102 8.05 17.06 -2.48
C PRO A 102 8.72 16.23 -1.36
N PRO A 103 8.63 16.59 -0.06
CA PRO A 103 9.27 15.80 1.00
C PRO A 103 8.72 14.37 1.12
N ILE A 104 7.40 14.20 1.01
CA ILE A 104 6.79 12.86 1.12
C ILE A 104 7.01 12.04 -0.15
N LEU A 105 7.07 12.68 -1.32
CA LEU A 105 7.46 12.02 -2.56
C LEU A 105 8.91 11.53 -2.51
N GLN A 106 9.82 12.29 -1.91
CA GLN A 106 11.21 11.86 -1.70
C GLN A 106 11.29 10.70 -0.70
N MET A 107 10.51 10.73 0.40
CA MET A 107 10.42 9.60 1.33
C MET A 107 9.88 8.34 0.63
N ALA A 108 8.90 8.48 -0.25
CA ALA A 108 8.33 7.37 -1.02
C ALA A 108 9.35 6.71 -1.95
N GLN A 109 10.28 7.48 -2.54
CA GLN A 109 11.36 6.96 -3.37
C GLN A 109 12.29 6.01 -2.64
N ASN A 110 12.50 6.19 -1.33
CA ASN A 110 13.39 5.33 -0.54
C ASN A 110 12.96 3.86 -0.50
N ILE A 111 11.68 3.57 -0.82
CA ILE A 111 11.13 2.21 -0.86
C ILE A 111 10.50 1.88 -2.20
N ASN A 112 10.82 2.65 -3.25
CA ASN A 112 10.21 2.56 -4.57
C ASN A 112 8.67 2.65 -4.54
N PHE A 113 8.10 3.46 -3.64
CA PHE A 113 6.65 3.72 -3.62
C PHE A 113 6.29 4.81 -4.64
N VAL A 114 6.47 4.49 -5.91
CA VAL A 114 6.35 5.42 -7.04
C VAL A 114 5.50 4.85 -8.17
N GLU A 115 5.10 5.70 -9.13
CA GLU A 115 4.36 5.26 -10.32
C GLU A 115 5.11 4.14 -11.07
N GLY A 116 4.36 3.16 -11.56
CA GLY A 116 4.89 2.01 -12.27
C GLY A 116 5.43 0.89 -11.38
N VAL A 117 5.31 1.00 -10.05
CA VAL A 117 5.74 -0.07 -9.14
C VAL A 117 4.54 -0.85 -8.63
N LYS A 118 4.69 -2.18 -8.52
CA LYS A 118 3.67 -3.10 -8.01
C LYS A 118 3.73 -3.21 -6.48
N TRP A 119 2.58 -3.08 -5.83
CA TRP A 119 2.42 -3.06 -4.37
C TRP A 119 1.45 -4.13 -3.85
N THR A 120 1.53 -5.36 -4.39
CA THR A 120 0.76 -6.50 -3.86
C THR A 120 1.42 -7.12 -2.61
N GLU A 121 0.68 -7.94 -1.87
CA GLU A 121 1.21 -8.61 -0.68
C GLU A 121 2.39 -9.53 -0.99
N GLU A 122 2.41 -10.16 -2.17
CA GLU A 122 3.45 -11.08 -2.63
C GLU A 122 4.75 -10.36 -3.04
N GLU A 123 4.64 -9.09 -3.44
CA GLU A 123 5.78 -8.29 -3.86
C GLU A 123 6.49 -7.65 -2.66
N VAL A 124 5.72 -6.95 -1.82
CA VAL A 124 6.26 -6.05 -0.78
C VAL A 124 5.79 -6.38 0.63
N GLY A 125 4.98 -7.44 0.80
CA GLY A 125 4.39 -7.81 2.08
C GLY A 125 3.09 -7.06 2.38
N THR A 126 2.51 -7.33 3.55
CA THR A 126 1.29 -6.67 4.04
C THR A 126 1.45 -5.17 3.98
N ASN A 127 0.58 -4.55 3.19
CA ASN A 127 0.43 -3.13 3.00
C ASN A 127 -1.04 -2.84 2.65
N ALA A 128 -1.48 -1.58 2.77
CA ALA A 128 -2.90 -1.27 2.58
C ALA A 128 -3.40 -1.59 1.16
N ILE A 129 -2.61 -1.29 0.11
CA ILE A 129 -2.95 -1.55 -1.30
C ILE A 129 -3.17 -3.04 -1.54
N GLY A 130 -2.15 -3.86 -1.30
CA GLY A 130 -2.19 -5.30 -1.55
C GLY A 130 -3.27 -6.00 -0.73
N THR A 131 -3.44 -5.60 0.54
CA THR A 131 -4.46 -6.19 1.41
C THR A 131 -5.86 -5.78 0.96
N SER A 132 -6.06 -4.54 0.50
CA SER A 132 -7.34 -4.07 -0.03
C SER A 132 -7.69 -4.76 -1.36
N LEU A 133 -6.71 -4.99 -2.24
CA LEU A 133 -6.90 -5.78 -3.46
C LEU A 133 -7.32 -7.23 -3.14
N HIS A 134 -6.66 -7.85 -2.15
CA HIS A 134 -6.94 -9.24 -1.78
C HIS A 134 -8.30 -9.41 -1.10
N THR A 135 -8.64 -8.51 -0.17
CA THR A 135 -9.88 -8.60 0.61
C THR A 135 -11.09 -7.98 -0.10
N GLY A 136 -10.85 -7.04 -1.01
CA GLY A 136 -11.89 -6.18 -1.54
C GLY A 136 -12.48 -5.23 -0.50
N GLU A 137 -11.79 -4.98 0.61
CA GLU A 137 -12.31 -4.11 1.66
C GLU A 137 -11.40 -2.90 1.89
N PRO A 138 -11.95 -1.78 2.38
CA PRO A 138 -11.15 -0.70 2.92
C PRO A 138 -10.34 -1.18 4.14
N ILE A 139 -9.08 -0.77 4.22
CA ILE A 139 -8.18 -1.14 5.31
C ILE A 139 -7.20 -0.02 5.62
N MET A 140 -6.84 0.08 6.90
CA MET A 140 -5.71 0.89 7.36
C MET A 140 -4.63 -0.06 7.89
N VAL A 141 -3.37 0.24 7.55
CA VAL A 141 -2.19 -0.51 7.97
C VAL A 141 -1.20 0.47 8.56
N VAL A 142 -0.80 0.26 9.82
CA VAL A 142 0.00 1.21 10.60
C VAL A 142 1.28 0.57 11.10
N GLY A 143 2.42 1.17 10.74
CA GLY A 143 3.71 0.79 11.30
C GLY A 143 4.00 -0.70 11.18
N ALA A 144 4.22 -1.38 12.31
CA ALA A 144 4.55 -2.80 12.35
C ALA A 144 3.42 -3.75 11.90
N GLU A 145 2.22 -3.25 11.60
CA GLU A 145 1.22 -4.03 10.85
C GLU A 145 1.67 -4.30 9.42
N HIS A 146 2.56 -3.45 8.86
CA HIS A 146 3.27 -3.78 7.65
C HIS A 146 4.20 -4.96 7.90
N TYR A 147 4.08 -5.98 7.06
CA TYR A 147 4.87 -7.19 7.18
C TYR A 147 6.36 -6.92 6.93
N ALA A 148 6.68 -5.96 6.07
CA ALA A 148 8.04 -5.68 5.64
C ALA A 148 8.59 -4.40 6.29
N LEU A 149 9.83 -4.43 6.79
CA LEU A 149 10.43 -3.34 7.56
C LEU A 149 10.49 -2.02 6.78
N ALA A 150 10.72 -2.08 5.46
CA ALA A 150 10.76 -0.91 4.59
C ALA A 150 9.51 -0.03 4.73
N SER A 151 8.34 -0.65 4.95
CA SER A 151 7.05 0.06 5.06
C SER A 151 6.64 0.43 6.49
N GLN A 152 7.37 0.02 7.53
CA GLN A 152 6.95 0.25 8.93
C GLN A 152 7.07 1.71 9.41
N HIS A 153 7.65 2.60 8.60
CA HIS A 153 7.64 4.04 8.84
C HIS A 153 6.40 4.73 8.26
N TRP A 154 5.45 3.98 7.72
CA TRP A 154 4.26 4.49 7.07
C TRP A 154 2.97 4.17 7.82
N THR A 155 1.97 5.00 7.57
CA THR A 155 0.56 4.76 7.86
C THR A 155 -0.19 4.86 6.54
N CYS A 156 -0.83 3.78 6.15
CA CYS A 156 -1.45 3.63 4.83
C CYS A 156 -2.93 3.31 5.00
N ALA A 157 -3.79 3.97 4.24
CA ALA A 157 -5.22 3.69 4.19
C ALA A 157 -5.64 3.52 2.72
N ALA A 158 -6.21 2.37 2.40
CA ALA A 158 -6.59 2.02 1.05
C ALA A 158 -8.05 1.59 0.98
N ALA A 159 -8.72 1.89 -0.13
CA ALA A 159 -10.07 1.44 -0.43
C ALA A 159 -10.21 1.04 -1.90
N PRO A 160 -10.93 -0.06 -2.20
CA PRO A 160 -11.11 -0.51 -3.57
C PRO A 160 -12.15 0.34 -4.30
N ILE A 161 -11.88 0.61 -5.57
CA ILE A 161 -12.81 1.20 -6.53
C ILE A 161 -13.45 0.05 -7.29
N ARG A 162 -14.78 0.02 -7.39
CA ARG A 162 -15.53 -1.08 -7.99
C ARG A 162 -16.39 -0.64 -9.16
N ASP A 163 -16.62 -1.55 -10.10
CA ASP A 163 -17.70 -1.40 -11.09
C ASP A 163 -19.07 -1.76 -10.50
N GLN A 164 -20.11 -1.68 -11.31
CA GLN A 164 -21.48 -1.99 -10.90
C GLN A 164 -21.71 -3.49 -10.62
N GLN A 165 -20.83 -4.35 -11.12
CA GLN A 165 -20.86 -5.80 -10.91
C GLN A 165 -20.06 -6.20 -9.67
N GLY A 166 -19.39 -5.24 -9.02
CA GLY A 166 -18.57 -5.44 -7.85
C GLY A 166 -17.12 -5.85 -8.16
N ASN A 167 -16.69 -5.87 -9.42
CA ASN A 167 -15.28 -6.16 -9.74
C ASN A 167 -14.40 -4.97 -9.31
N ILE A 168 -13.21 -5.26 -8.80
CA ILE A 168 -12.25 -4.22 -8.41
C ILE A 168 -11.60 -3.66 -9.67
N LEU A 169 -11.83 -2.38 -9.94
CA LEU A 169 -11.21 -1.63 -11.03
C LEU A 169 -9.87 -1.02 -10.64
N GLY A 170 -9.61 -0.89 -9.34
CA GLY A 170 -8.37 -0.34 -8.80
C GLY A 170 -8.50 -0.04 -7.31
N VAL A 171 -7.51 0.63 -6.74
CA VAL A 171 -7.47 1.04 -5.34
C VAL A 171 -7.10 2.52 -5.26
N LEU A 172 -7.79 3.25 -4.38
CA LEU A 172 -7.37 4.56 -3.91
C LEU A 172 -6.63 4.38 -2.60
N ASP A 173 -5.42 4.90 -2.52
CA ASP A 173 -4.59 4.85 -1.31
C ASP A 173 -4.21 6.27 -0.86
N VAL A 174 -4.22 6.48 0.45
CA VAL A 174 -3.63 7.65 1.10
C VAL A 174 -2.62 7.16 2.12
N SER A 175 -1.37 7.59 1.94
CA SER A 175 -0.26 7.18 2.78
C SER A 175 0.50 8.38 3.31
N GLY A 176 1.07 8.24 4.50
CA GLY A 176 1.90 9.27 5.10
C GLY A 176 2.85 8.70 6.14
N PRO A 177 3.74 9.55 6.69
CA PRO A 177 4.64 9.14 7.76
C PRO A 177 3.82 8.63 8.93
N ARG A 178 4.28 7.53 9.51
CA ARG A 178 3.78 7.06 10.78
C ARG A 178 4.00 8.16 11.81
N ARG A 179 2.90 8.74 12.29
CA ARG A 179 2.95 9.67 13.41
C ARG A 179 3.13 8.85 14.68
N GLU A 180 4.12 9.21 15.48
CA GLU A 180 4.13 8.80 16.88
C GLU A 180 3.09 9.69 17.55
N ASP A 181 1.93 9.14 17.83
CA ASP A 181 1.08 9.69 18.86
C ASP A 181 1.88 9.65 20.17
N GLY A 182 2.20 10.85 20.67
CA GLY A 182 3.01 11.07 21.88
C GLY A 182 2.36 10.54 23.16
#